data_AF-A0A077D574-F1
#
_entry.id   AF-A0A077D574-F1
#
_cell.length_a   1.000
_cell.length_b   1.000
_cell.length_c   1.000
_cell.angle_alpha   90.00
_cell.angle_beta   90.00
_cell.angle_gamma   90.00
#
_symmetry.space_group_name_H-M   'P 1'
#
loop_
_entity.id
_entity.type
_entity.pdbx_description
1 polymer ?
#
loop_
_entity_poly.entity_id
_entity_poly.type
_entity_poly.pdbx_seq_one_letter_code
_entity_poly.pdbx_strand_id
1 'polypeptide(L)'
;MTEHLDVVIVGAGISGVSAAWHLQDRCPTKSYAILEKRESMGGTWDLFRYPGIRSDSDMYTLGFRFRPWTGRQAIADGKPILEYVKSTAAMYGIDRHIRFHHKVISADWSTAENRWTVHIQSHGTLSALTCEFLFLCSGYYNYDEGYSPRFAGSEDFVGPIIHPQHWPEDLDYDAKNIVVIGSGATAVTLVPALADSGAKHVTMLQRSPTYIVSQPDRDGIAEKLNRWLPETMAYTAVRWKNVLRQAAVYSACQKWPRRMRKMFLSLIQRQLPEGYDVRKHFGPHYNPWDQRLCLVPNGDLFRAIRHGKVEVVTDTIERFTATGIRLNSGRELPADIIITATGLNLQLFGGATATIDGQQVDITTTMAYKGMMLSGIPNMAYTVGYTNASWTLKADLVSEFVCRLLNYMDDNGFDTVVVERPGSDVEGGPSWSSPQVTCCARWTSCPSRVRVHRGA
;
A
#
# COMPACT_ATOMS: atom_id res chain seq x y z
N MET A 1 -16.38 -13.24 31.50
CA MET A 1 -15.58 -14.16 30.68
C MET A 1 -14.95 -13.35 29.56
N THR A 2 -13.68 -13.56 29.25
CA THR A 2 -13.02 -12.94 28.09
C THR A 2 -13.63 -13.53 26.82
N GLU A 3 -14.02 -12.68 25.88
CA GLU A 3 -14.53 -13.15 24.59
C GLU A 3 -13.48 -14.00 23.86
N HIS A 4 -13.92 -15.04 23.16
CA HIS A 4 -13.07 -15.92 22.36
C HIS A 4 -13.60 -16.02 20.93
N LEU A 5 -12.71 -15.97 19.95
CA LEU A 5 -12.99 -16.06 18.52
C LEU A 5 -12.01 -17.04 17.86
N ASP A 6 -12.39 -17.68 16.76
CA ASP A 6 -11.44 -18.49 16.01
C ASP A 6 -10.38 -17.61 15.34
N VAL A 7 -10.79 -16.51 14.69
CA VAL A 7 -9.88 -15.62 13.96
C VAL A 7 -10.10 -14.16 14.32
N VAL A 8 -9.01 -13.45 14.63
CA VAL A 8 -9.03 -11.98 14.78
C VAL A 8 -8.25 -11.36 13.63
N ILE A 9 -8.94 -10.53 12.85
CA ILE A 9 -8.33 -9.73 11.79
C ILE A 9 -8.02 -8.33 12.33
N VAL A 10 -6.81 -7.82 12.09
CA VAL A 10 -6.42 -6.47 12.52
C VAL A 10 -6.33 -5.55 11.30
N GLY A 11 -7.24 -4.58 11.20
CA GLY A 11 -7.31 -3.57 10.13
C GLY A 11 -8.44 -3.82 9.12
N ALA A 12 -9.26 -2.80 8.88
CA ALA A 12 -10.42 -2.83 7.96
C ALA A 12 -10.13 -2.15 6.60
N GLY A 13 -8.90 -2.30 6.10
CA GLY A 13 -8.53 -1.92 4.74
C GLY A 13 -8.87 -3.00 3.71
N ILE A 14 -8.37 -2.85 2.48
CA ILE A 14 -8.53 -3.85 1.39
C ILE A 14 -8.12 -5.26 1.86
N SER A 15 -6.99 -5.40 2.57
CA SER A 15 -6.52 -6.70 3.06
C SER A 15 -7.51 -7.35 4.04
N GLY A 16 -8.06 -6.59 4.99
CA GLY A 16 -8.97 -7.12 6.00
C GLY A 16 -10.33 -7.52 5.41
N VAL A 17 -10.82 -6.74 4.45
CA VAL A 17 -12.05 -7.09 3.70
C VAL A 17 -11.84 -8.35 2.85
N SER A 18 -10.68 -8.49 2.18
CA SER A 18 -10.35 -9.73 1.46
C SER A 18 -10.25 -10.93 2.41
N ALA A 19 -9.56 -10.78 3.54
CA ALA A 19 -9.42 -11.83 4.54
C ALA A 19 -10.79 -12.32 5.06
N ALA A 20 -11.65 -11.39 5.46
CA ALA A 20 -12.98 -11.71 5.98
C ALA A 20 -13.88 -12.38 4.93
N TRP A 21 -13.87 -11.90 3.68
CA TRP A 21 -14.63 -12.53 2.61
C TRP A 21 -14.19 -13.98 2.40
N HIS A 22 -12.87 -14.23 2.35
CA HIS A 22 -12.35 -15.59 2.17
C HIS A 22 -12.67 -16.49 3.37
N LEU A 23 -12.63 -15.97 4.60
CA LEU A 23 -13.04 -16.74 5.79
C LEU A 23 -14.52 -17.11 5.71
N GLN A 24 -15.42 -16.17 5.38
CA GLN A 24 -16.85 -16.47 5.22
C GLN A 24 -17.11 -17.52 4.13
N ASP A 25 -16.39 -17.43 3.00
CA ASP A 25 -16.56 -18.31 1.84
C ASP A 25 -15.98 -19.72 2.08
N ARG A 26 -14.80 -19.80 2.71
CA ARG A 26 -14.00 -21.04 2.77
C ARG A 26 -13.93 -21.69 4.15
N CYS A 27 -14.19 -20.92 5.21
CA CYS A 27 -14.16 -21.36 6.60
C CYS A 27 -15.47 -20.93 7.31
N PRO A 28 -16.66 -21.29 6.77
CA PRO A 28 -17.94 -20.70 7.20
C PRO A 28 -18.33 -21.01 8.66
N THR A 29 -17.67 -21.98 9.30
CA THR A 29 -17.87 -22.35 10.71
C THR A 29 -17.04 -21.51 11.67
N LYS A 30 -16.03 -20.79 11.19
CA LYS A 30 -15.10 -20.01 12.02
C LYS A 30 -15.71 -18.65 12.37
N SER A 31 -15.76 -18.35 13.67
CA SER A 31 -16.10 -17.03 14.19
C SER A 31 -14.95 -16.05 13.97
N TYR A 32 -15.27 -14.80 13.62
CA TYR A 32 -14.25 -13.77 13.45
C TYR A 32 -14.76 -12.36 13.76
N ALA A 33 -13.81 -11.48 14.07
CA ALA A 33 -14.00 -10.04 14.13
C ALA A 33 -12.84 -9.31 13.44
N ILE A 34 -13.11 -8.11 12.94
CA ILE A 34 -12.11 -7.18 12.42
C ILE A 34 -11.95 -6.03 13.41
N LEU A 35 -10.74 -5.79 13.90
CA LEU A 35 -10.43 -4.66 14.79
C LEU A 35 -9.82 -3.52 13.98
N GLU A 36 -10.47 -2.36 13.96
CA GLU A 36 -10.02 -1.16 13.25
C GLU A 36 -9.82 -0.01 14.24
N LYS A 37 -8.63 0.60 14.23
CA LYS A 37 -8.31 1.69 15.15
C LYS A 37 -9.03 2.99 14.82
N ARG A 38 -9.37 3.20 13.54
CA ARG A 38 -10.08 4.39 13.05
C ARG A 38 -11.58 4.28 13.28
N GLU A 39 -12.26 5.40 13.08
CA GLU A 39 -13.72 5.52 13.04
C GLU A 39 -14.34 4.98 11.74
N SER A 40 -13.53 4.79 10.69
CA SER A 40 -14.00 4.34 9.39
C SER A 40 -13.08 3.27 8.80
N MET A 41 -13.67 2.45 7.94
CA MET A 41 -12.96 1.43 7.16
C MET A 41 -12.37 2.02 5.88
N GLY A 42 -11.51 1.26 5.20
CA GLY A 42 -10.93 1.62 3.89
C GLY A 42 -9.41 1.77 3.92
N GLY A 43 -8.79 1.89 5.10
CA GLY A 43 -7.35 2.00 5.27
C GLY A 43 -6.78 3.22 4.54
N THR A 44 -5.83 3.01 3.62
CA THR A 44 -5.21 4.06 2.79
C THR A 44 -6.22 5.02 2.16
N TRP A 45 -7.34 4.49 1.67
CA TRP A 45 -8.33 5.26 0.90
C TRP A 45 -9.25 6.13 1.78
N ASP A 46 -9.28 5.87 3.09
CA ASP A 46 -9.94 6.73 4.09
C ASP A 46 -8.96 7.68 4.78
N LEU A 47 -7.71 7.23 4.97
CA LEU A 47 -6.65 8.02 5.61
C LEU A 47 -6.26 9.25 4.81
N PHE A 48 -5.93 9.07 3.54
CA PHE A 48 -5.42 10.16 2.72
C PHE A 48 -6.57 10.89 2.03
N ARG A 49 -6.71 12.19 2.31
CA ARG A 49 -7.80 13.04 1.82
C ARG A 49 -7.34 14.20 0.92
N TYR A 50 -6.07 14.22 0.53
CA TYR A 50 -5.52 15.25 -0.34
C TYR A 50 -6.09 15.17 -1.77
N PRO A 51 -6.17 16.29 -2.52
CA PRO A 51 -6.73 16.30 -3.86
C PRO A 51 -5.87 15.49 -4.84
N GLY A 52 -6.54 14.72 -5.70
CA GLY A 52 -5.87 13.91 -6.72
C GLY A 52 -5.38 12.54 -6.26
N ILE A 53 -5.63 12.15 -4.99
CA ILE A 53 -5.35 10.79 -4.54
C ILE A 53 -6.02 9.77 -5.47
N ARG A 54 -5.21 8.83 -5.95
CA ARG A 54 -5.63 7.79 -6.89
C ARG A 54 -4.70 6.58 -6.80
N SER A 55 -5.13 5.46 -7.36
CA SER A 55 -4.28 4.28 -7.51
C SER A 55 -3.24 4.48 -8.61
N ASP A 56 -2.05 3.91 -8.43
CA ASP A 56 -1.06 3.72 -9.50
C ASP A 56 -1.22 2.38 -10.24
N SER A 57 -2.19 1.58 -9.80
CA SER A 57 -2.52 0.24 -10.27
C SER A 57 -3.93 0.24 -10.87
N ASP A 58 -4.14 -0.55 -11.92
CA ASP A 58 -5.45 -0.64 -12.53
C ASP A 58 -6.45 -1.39 -11.65
N MET A 59 -7.71 -0.97 -11.66
CA MET A 59 -8.77 -1.57 -10.84
C MET A 59 -9.15 -2.99 -11.26
N TYR A 60 -8.75 -3.46 -12.45
CA TYR A 60 -8.93 -4.88 -12.82
C TYR A 60 -7.99 -5.79 -12.02
N THR A 61 -6.85 -5.28 -11.55
CA THR A 61 -5.89 -6.03 -10.73
C THR A 61 -5.89 -5.61 -9.26
N LEU A 62 -6.28 -4.37 -8.94
CA LEU A 62 -6.48 -3.90 -7.56
C LEU A 62 -7.85 -4.30 -7.00
N GLY A 63 -8.87 -4.47 -7.85
CA GLY A 63 -10.17 -4.99 -7.43
C GLY A 63 -10.08 -6.42 -6.88
N PHE A 64 -11.00 -6.73 -5.98
CA PHE A 64 -11.15 -8.06 -5.37
C PHE A 64 -11.50 -9.08 -6.45
N ARG A 65 -10.90 -10.26 -6.43
CA ARG A 65 -11.22 -11.30 -7.44
C ARG A 65 -12.71 -11.68 -7.42
N PHE A 66 -13.32 -11.68 -6.24
CA PHE A 66 -14.72 -12.04 -6.01
C PHE A 66 -15.71 -10.90 -6.25
N ARG A 67 -15.22 -9.66 -6.40
CA ARG A 67 -16.05 -8.50 -6.70
C ARG A 67 -15.42 -7.70 -7.84
N PRO A 68 -15.73 -8.02 -9.10
CA PRO A 68 -15.21 -7.26 -10.23
C PRO A 68 -15.49 -5.76 -10.13
N TRP A 69 -14.51 -4.96 -10.53
CA TRP A 69 -14.66 -3.51 -10.66
C TRP A 69 -15.48 -3.18 -11.90
N THR A 70 -16.57 -2.42 -11.72
CA THR A 70 -17.49 -2.03 -12.79
C THR A 70 -17.32 -0.56 -13.22
N GLY A 71 -16.48 0.21 -12.53
CA GLY A 71 -16.19 1.59 -12.88
C GLY A 71 -15.46 1.72 -14.21
N ARG A 72 -15.73 2.80 -14.95
CA ARG A 72 -15.13 3.02 -16.28
C ARG A 72 -13.66 3.41 -16.23
N GLN A 73 -13.22 4.04 -15.15
CA GLN A 73 -11.83 4.41 -14.93
C GLN A 73 -11.06 3.18 -14.45
N ALA A 74 -10.02 2.80 -15.19
CA ALA A 74 -9.09 1.76 -14.80
C ALA A 74 -8.13 2.29 -13.73
N ILE A 75 -7.68 3.53 -13.87
CA ILE A 75 -6.94 4.26 -12.83
C ILE A 75 -7.95 5.11 -12.07
N ALA A 76 -8.43 4.60 -10.95
CA ALA A 76 -9.51 5.23 -10.18
C ALA A 76 -8.97 6.16 -9.09
N ASP A 77 -9.73 7.22 -8.83
CA ASP A 77 -9.51 8.13 -7.71
C ASP A 77 -9.84 7.46 -6.38
N GLY A 78 -9.32 8.02 -5.28
CA GLY A 78 -9.42 7.42 -3.95
C GLY A 78 -10.86 7.25 -3.45
N LYS A 79 -11.75 8.21 -3.72
CA LYS A 79 -13.16 8.15 -3.30
C LYS A 79 -13.92 6.97 -3.96
N PRO A 80 -13.90 6.79 -5.29
CA PRO A 80 -14.46 5.59 -5.91
C PRO A 80 -13.89 4.27 -5.35
N ILE A 81 -12.60 4.22 -5.03
CA ILE A 81 -12.00 3.02 -4.42
C ILE A 81 -12.53 2.79 -3.00
N LEU A 82 -12.63 3.84 -2.18
CA LEU A 82 -13.20 3.78 -0.84
C LEU A 82 -14.66 3.29 -0.87
N GLU A 83 -15.48 3.84 -1.76
CA GLU A 83 -16.87 3.44 -1.96
C GLU A 83 -16.98 1.97 -2.40
N TYR A 84 -16.09 1.52 -3.28
CA TYR A 84 -16.02 0.13 -3.70
C TYR A 84 -15.66 -0.82 -2.54
N VAL A 85 -14.69 -0.45 -1.68
CA VAL A 85 -14.34 -1.25 -0.50
C VAL A 85 -15.50 -1.29 0.50
N LYS A 86 -16.12 -0.13 0.80
CA LYS A 86 -17.28 -0.02 1.71
C LYS A 86 -18.48 -0.81 1.21
N SER A 87 -18.87 -0.64 -0.05
CA SER A 87 -20.00 -1.36 -0.65
C SER A 87 -19.73 -2.86 -0.81
N THR A 88 -18.48 -3.27 -0.99
CA THR A 88 -18.12 -4.70 -0.96
C THR A 88 -18.31 -5.27 0.44
N ALA A 89 -17.78 -4.62 1.48
CA ALA A 89 -17.95 -5.09 2.85
C ALA A 89 -19.43 -5.18 3.25
N ALA A 90 -20.22 -4.17 2.94
CA ALA A 90 -21.66 -4.16 3.19
C ALA A 90 -22.42 -5.26 2.41
N MET A 91 -22.06 -5.49 1.14
CA MET A 91 -22.72 -6.52 0.31
C MET A 91 -22.57 -7.92 0.91
N TYR A 92 -21.41 -8.22 1.49
CA TYR A 92 -21.13 -9.52 2.12
C TYR A 92 -21.34 -9.51 3.64
N GLY A 93 -21.94 -8.44 4.19
CA GLY A 93 -22.19 -8.30 5.64
C GLY A 93 -20.92 -8.25 6.51
N ILE A 94 -19.75 -8.06 5.91
CA ILE A 94 -18.45 -8.00 6.61
C ILE A 94 -18.38 -6.78 7.53
N ASP A 95 -19.04 -5.69 7.16
CA ASP A 95 -19.14 -4.45 7.94
C ASP A 95 -19.69 -4.68 9.35
N ARG A 96 -20.59 -5.65 9.53
CA ARG A 96 -21.17 -6.04 10.83
C ARG A 96 -20.17 -6.70 11.77
N HIS A 97 -19.05 -7.18 11.24
CA HIS A 97 -17.97 -7.80 12.01
C HIS A 97 -16.82 -6.83 12.33
N ILE A 98 -16.91 -5.57 11.88
CA ILE A 98 -15.90 -4.55 12.13
C ILE A 98 -16.18 -3.84 13.46
N ARG A 99 -15.16 -3.80 14.32
CA ARG A 99 -15.15 -3.01 15.56
C ARG A 99 -14.25 -1.81 15.36
N PHE A 100 -14.87 -0.65 15.15
CA PHE A 100 -14.19 0.63 15.00
C PHE A 100 -13.67 1.15 16.34
N HIS A 101 -12.70 2.06 16.32
CA HIS A 101 -12.03 2.58 17.51
C HIS A 101 -11.40 1.50 18.41
N HIS A 102 -11.03 0.34 17.85
CA HIS A 102 -10.36 -0.75 18.56
C HIS A 102 -8.92 -0.85 18.08
N LYS A 103 -8.02 -0.15 18.78
CA LYS A 103 -6.58 -0.20 18.50
C LYS A 103 -5.97 -1.39 19.21
N VAL A 104 -5.47 -2.37 18.45
CA VAL A 104 -4.63 -3.44 19.01
C VAL A 104 -3.28 -2.84 19.44
N ILE A 105 -2.90 -3.05 20.70
CA ILE A 105 -1.66 -2.52 21.29
C ILE A 105 -0.61 -3.61 21.51
N SER A 106 -1.04 -4.82 21.85
CA SER A 106 -0.18 -6.00 21.97
C SER A 106 -0.98 -7.27 21.72
N ALA A 107 -0.27 -8.35 21.41
CA ALA A 107 -0.83 -9.70 21.38
C ALA A 107 0.14 -10.68 22.05
N ASP A 108 -0.39 -11.56 22.89
CA ASP A 108 0.40 -12.44 23.75
C ASP A 108 -0.02 -13.89 23.51
N TRP A 109 0.88 -14.72 22.98
CA TRP A 109 0.63 -16.14 22.75
C TRP A 109 0.88 -16.94 24.02
N SER A 110 -0.03 -17.86 24.31
CA SER A 110 0.13 -18.88 25.35
C SER A 110 0.28 -20.26 24.72
N THR A 111 1.45 -20.87 24.89
CA THR A 111 1.69 -22.27 24.48
C THR A 111 0.90 -23.26 25.35
N ALA A 112 0.57 -22.89 26.58
CA ALA A 112 -0.25 -23.73 27.45
C ALA A 112 -1.72 -23.81 27.00
N GLU A 113 -2.22 -22.75 26.35
CA GLU A 113 -3.62 -22.63 25.93
C GLU A 113 -3.81 -22.66 24.40
N ASN A 114 -2.72 -22.74 23.64
CA ASN A 114 -2.67 -22.69 22.17
C ASN A 114 -3.51 -21.54 21.58
N ARG A 115 -3.42 -20.34 22.16
CA ARG A 115 -4.17 -19.17 21.71
C ARG A 115 -3.45 -17.85 21.98
N TRP A 116 -3.87 -16.83 21.23
CA TRP A 116 -3.50 -15.44 21.44
C TRP A 116 -4.47 -14.76 22.43
N THR A 117 -3.93 -13.91 23.31
CA THR A 117 -4.67 -12.84 23.98
C THR A 117 -4.34 -11.53 23.28
N VAL A 118 -5.34 -10.83 22.78
CA VAL A 118 -5.20 -9.58 22.03
C VAL A 118 -5.64 -8.41 22.92
N HIS A 119 -4.72 -7.52 23.23
CA HIS A 119 -4.98 -6.34 24.04
C HIS A 119 -5.38 -5.16 23.17
N ILE A 120 -6.49 -4.52 23.54
CA ILE A 120 -7.17 -3.52 22.74
C ILE A 120 -7.37 -2.26 23.57
N GLN A 121 -6.97 -1.13 23.02
CA GLN A 121 -7.34 0.19 23.50
C GLN A 121 -8.53 0.71 22.69
N SER A 122 -9.62 1.04 23.38
CA SER A 122 -10.81 1.66 22.78
C SER A 122 -11.36 2.76 23.68
N HIS A 123 -11.52 3.97 23.14
CA HIS A 123 -12.01 5.14 23.88
C HIS A 123 -11.32 5.35 25.26
N GLY A 124 -10.01 5.14 25.32
CA GLY A 124 -9.22 5.25 26.56
C GLY A 124 -9.31 4.06 27.51
N THR A 125 -10.17 3.09 27.23
CA THR A 125 -10.32 1.85 28.02
C THR A 125 -9.47 0.74 27.44
N LEU A 126 -8.82 -0.03 28.31
CA LEU A 126 -8.11 -1.25 27.94
C LEU A 126 -9.04 -2.45 28.12
N SER A 127 -9.08 -3.30 27.11
CA SER A 127 -9.81 -4.56 27.10
C SER A 127 -8.98 -5.65 26.44
N ALA A 128 -9.42 -6.90 26.54
CA ALA A 128 -8.78 -8.01 25.86
C ALA A 128 -9.84 -8.98 25.32
N LEU A 129 -9.49 -9.67 24.24
CA LEU A 129 -10.18 -10.85 23.73
C LEU A 129 -9.15 -11.91 23.40
N THR A 130 -9.59 -13.15 23.17
CA THR A 130 -8.70 -14.25 22.78
C THR A 130 -9.03 -14.78 21.41
N CYS A 131 -8.04 -15.33 20.71
CA CYS A 131 -8.28 -16.04 19.46
C CYS A 131 -7.30 -17.17 19.17
N GLU A 132 -7.76 -18.16 18.40
CA GLU A 132 -6.89 -19.25 17.93
C GLU A 132 -5.87 -18.75 16.89
N PHE A 133 -6.31 -17.90 15.95
CA PHE A 133 -5.49 -17.40 14.85
C PHE A 133 -5.54 -15.87 14.70
N LEU A 134 -4.36 -15.24 14.62
CA LEU A 134 -4.22 -13.79 14.45
C LEU A 134 -3.85 -13.43 13.01
N PHE A 135 -4.68 -12.63 12.33
CA PHE A 135 -4.47 -12.25 10.94
C PHE A 135 -4.27 -10.73 10.77
N LEU A 136 -3.02 -10.32 10.61
CA LEU A 136 -2.61 -8.92 10.60
C LEU A 136 -2.76 -8.29 9.20
N CYS A 137 -3.73 -7.39 9.07
CA CYS A 137 -4.10 -6.69 7.83
C CYS A 137 -3.94 -5.15 7.95
N SER A 138 -3.08 -4.70 8.87
CA SER A 138 -2.92 -3.30 9.30
C SER A 138 -2.19 -2.39 8.31
N GLY A 139 -1.68 -2.92 7.19
CA GLY A 139 -0.77 -2.19 6.30
C GLY A 139 0.67 -2.12 6.82
N TYR A 140 1.47 -1.24 6.24
CA TYR A 140 2.93 -1.20 6.43
C TYR A 140 3.49 0.16 6.88
N TYR A 141 2.62 1.10 7.25
CA TYR A 141 3.03 2.44 7.62
C TYR A 141 2.21 3.00 8.79
N ASN A 142 2.83 3.94 9.50
CA ASN A 142 2.23 4.63 10.64
C ASN A 142 1.12 5.59 10.16
N TYR A 143 -0.10 5.41 10.66
CA TYR A 143 -1.22 6.30 10.33
C TYR A 143 -1.21 7.59 11.16
N ASP A 144 -0.50 7.62 12.28
CA ASP A 144 -0.49 8.74 13.22
C ASP A 144 0.53 9.82 12.79
N GLU A 145 1.58 9.43 12.06
CA GLU A 145 2.62 10.37 11.61
C GLU A 145 3.30 9.91 10.31
N GLY A 146 3.38 10.82 9.34
CA GLY A 146 4.15 10.64 8.10
C GLY A 146 5.61 11.08 8.24
N TYR A 147 6.46 10.71 7.28
CA TYR A 147 7.88 11.05 7.38
C TYR A 147 8.09 12.56 7.18
N SER A 148 8.40 13.26 8.27
CA SER A 148 8.50 14.73 8.31
C SER A 148 9.92 15.15 8.72
N PRO A 149 10.87 15.25 7.77
CA PRO A 149 12.23 15.68 8.09
C PRO A 149 12.20 17.14 8.58
N ARG A 150 13.15 17.49 9.45
CA ARG A 150 13.32 18.89 9.86
C ARG A 150 13.91 19.70 8.72
N PHE A 151 13.28 20.82 8.38
CA PHE A 151 13.79 21.81 7.44
C PHE A 151 14.25 23.04 8.23
N ALA A 152 15.46 23.52 7.95
CA ALA A 152 15.97 24.73 8.59
C ALA A 152 15.08 25.93 8.26
N GLY A 153 14.74 26.77 9.25
CA GLY A 153 13.90 27.95 9.07
C GLY A 153 12.42 27.66 8.81
N SER A 154 11.96 26.42 9.02
CA SER A 154 10.54 26.06 8.82
C SER A 154 9.58 26.90 9.69
N GLU A 155 10.05 27.30 10.86
CA GLU A 155 9.42 28.19 11.82
C GLU A 155 9.32 29.65 11.34
N ASP A 156 10.14 30.04 10.36
CA ASP A 156 10.14 31.38 9.78
C ASP A 156 9.07 31.55 8.70
N PHE A 157 8.59 30.44 8.11
CA PHE A 157 7.63 30.45 7.01
C PHE A 157 6.25 30.91 7.50
N VAL A 158 5.69 31.94 6.88
CA VAL A 158 4.42 32.55 7.35
C VAL A 158 3.17 31.81 6.87
N GLY A 159 3.31 30.97 5.84
CA GLY A 159 2.22 30.17 5.29
C GLY A 159 2.07 28.80 5.96
N PRO A 160 1.03 28.03 5.62
CA PRO A 160 0.87 26.69 6.16
C PRO A 160 1.87 25.70 5.56
N ILE A 161 2.41 24.83 6.43
CA ILE A 161 3.21 23.66 6.06
C ILE A 161 2.35 22.42 6.30
N ILE A 162 2.05 21.68 5.23
CA ILE A 162 1.02 20.62 5.25
C ILE A 162 1.64 19.29 4.85
N HIS A 163 1.47 18.28 5.70
CA HIS A 163 1.80 16.90 5.32
C HIS A 163 0.56 16.23 4.71
N PRO A 164 0.63 15.62 3.50
CA PRO A 164 -0.54 15.05 2.82
C PRO A 164 -1.33 13.99 3.59
N GLN A 165 -0.72 13.34 4.59
CA GLN A 165 -1.39 12.39 5.48
C GLN A 165 -2.44 13.03 6.39
N HIS A 166 -2.29 14.31 6.72
CA HIS A 166 -3.20 15.09 7.57
C HIS A 166 -3.68 16.31 6.79
N TRP A 167 -4.30 16.06 5.64
CA TRP A 167 -4.79 17.12 4.76
C TRP A 167 -5.95 17.90 5.41
N PRO A 168 -5.87 19.23 5.55
CA PRO A 168 -6.98 20.05 6.07
C PRO A 168 -8.15 20.08 5.08
N GLU A 169 -9.38 19.88 5.56
CA GLU A 169 -10.57 19.80 4.70
C GLU A 169 -10.94 21.14 4.05
N ASP A 170 -10.62 22.25 4.71
CA ASP A 170 -10.97 23.62 4.34
C ASP A 170 -9.77 24.44 3.81
N LEU A 171 -8.69 23.76 3.39
CA LEU A 171 -7.52 24.44 2.84
C LEU A 171 -7.88 25.18 1.53
N ASP A 172 -7.82 26.51 1.57
CA ASP A 172 -7.89 27.35 0.38
C ASP A 172 -6.51 27.48 -0.28
N TYR A 173 -6.43 26.97 -1.50
CA TYR A 173 -5.24 27.05 -2.34
C TYR A 173 -5.51 27.74 -3.70
N ASP A 174 -6.65 28.42 -3.84
CA ASP A 174 -6.97 29.18 -5.05
C ASP A 174 -6.03 30.38 -5.23
N ALA A 175 -5.57 30.59 -6.46
CA ALA A 175 -4.61 31.63 -6.84
C ALA A 175 -3.30 31.67 -6.02
N LYS A 176 -2.98 30.61 -5.26
CA LYS A 176 -1.75 30.49 -4.45
C LYS A 176 -0.58 29.92 -5.24
N ASN A 177 0.64 30.30 -4.86
CA ASN A 177 1.87 29.62 -5.23
C ASN A 177 2.11 28.48 -4.23
N ILE A 178 2.29 27.26 -4.71
CA ILE A 178 2.43 26.09 -3.85
C ILE A 178 3.73 25.38 -4.17
N VAL A 179 4.53 25.08 -3.15
CA VAL A 179 5.70 24.21 -3.31
C VAL A 179 5.41 22.84 -2.71
N VAL A 180 5.42 21.81 -3.54
CA VAL A 180 5.28 20.41 -3.14
C VAL A 180 6.68 19.79 -3.05
N ILE A 181 7.14 19.45 -1.85
CA ILE A 181 8.43 18.82 -1.59
C ILE A 181 8.27 17.31 -1.70
N GLY A 182 8.86 16.73 -2.74
CA GLY A 182 8.85 15.29 -3.00
C GLY A 182 8.62 14.97 -4.47
N SER A 183 8.96 13.75 -4.85
CA SER A 183 8.76 13.20 -6.21
C SER A 183 8.13 11.81 -6.21
N GLY A 184 7.66 11.33 -5.05
CA GLY A 184 6.96 10.05 -4.93
C GLY A 184 5.54 10.09 -5.47
N ALA A 185 4.83 8.96 -5.35
CA ALA A 185 3.45 8.82 -5.83
C ALA A 185 2.52 9.93 -5.31
N THR A 186 2.63 10.30 -4.03
CA THR A 186 1.87 11.41 -3.44
C THR A 186 2.08 12.73 -4.20
N ALA A 187 3.33 13.12 -4.46
CA ALA A 187 3.62 14.37 -5.18
C ALA A 187 3.12 14.32 -6.63
N VAL A 188 3.37 13.21 -7.33
CA VAL A 188 2.98 13.02 -8.74
C VAL A 188 1.46 13.06 -8.94
N THR A 189 0.69 12.65 -7.94
CA THR A 189 -0.77 12.70 -7.98
C THR A 189 -1.34 14.05 -7.56
N LEU A 190 -0.74 14.68 -6.55
CA LEU A 190 -1.17 15.93 -5.95
C LEU A 190 -0.87 17.16 -6.82
N VAL A 191 0.33 17.24 -7.40
CA VAL A 191 0.77 18.40 -8.20
C VAL A 191 -0.18 18.73 -9.36
N PRO A 192 -0.56 17.78 -10.24
CA PRO A 192 -1.51 18.08 -11.31
C PRO A 192 -2.90 18.43 -10.77
N ALA A 193 -3.35 17.80 -9.68
CA ALA A 193 -4.65 18.08 -9.09
C ALA A 193 -4.73 19.49 -8.51
N LEU A 194 -3.69 19.97 -7.83
CA LEU A 194 -3.62 21.35 -7.33
C LEU A 194 -3.63 22.37 -8.48
N ALA A 195 -2.88 22.11 -9.55
CA ALA A 195 -2.83 22.97 -10.73
C ALA A 195 -4.18 23.05 -11.48
N ASP A 196 -4.94 21.96 -11.47
CA ASP A 196 -6.29 21.92 -12.05
C ASP A 196 -7.36 22.50 -11.12
N SER A 197 -7.08 22.65 -9.82
CA SER A 197 -8.03 23.09 -8.79
C SER A 197 -7.89 24.57 -8.38
N GLY A 198 -7.23 25.40 -9.18
CA GLY A 198 -7.21 26.87 -9.00
C GLY A 198 -5.88 27.46 -8.53
N ALA A 199 -4.90 26.64 -8.14
CA ALA A 199 -3.58 27.15 -7.77
C ALA A 199 -2.96 28.00 -8.90
N LYS A 200 -2.35 29.14 -8.54
CA LYS A 200 -1.70 30.04 -9.50
C LYS A 200 -0.48 29.37 -10.14
N HIS A 201 0.34 28.73 -9.32
CA HIS A 201 1.52 28.00 -9.77
C HIS A 201 1.89 26.93 -8.77
N VAL A 202 2.27 25.74 -9.26
CA VAL A 202 2.68 24.62 -8.40
C VAL A 202 4.09 24.17 -8.78
N THR A 203 5.02 24.27 -7.84
CA THR A 203 6.40 23.81 -8.00
C THR A 203 6.57 22.45 -7.33
N MET A 204 6.90 21.42 -8.10
CA MET A 204 7.35 20.14 -7.57
C MET A 204 8.85 20.20 -7.29
N LEU A 205 9.23 20.36 -6.02
CA LEU A 205 10.63 20.39 -5.58
C LEU A 205 11.09 18.98 -5.20
N GLN A 206 12.13 18.49 -5.87
CA GLN A 206 12.66 17.14 -5.66
C GLN A 206 14.17 17.13 -5.47
N ARG A 207 14.64 16.32 -4.52
CA ARG A 207 16.07 16.02 -4.37
C ARG A 207 16.56 15.03 -5.43
N SER A 208 15.77 13.98 -5.65
CA SER A 208 16.09 12.92 -6.60
C SER A 208 14.87 12.69 -7.48
N PRO A 209 15.04 12.67 -8.82
CA PRO A 209 13.95 12.33 -9.73
C PRO A 209 13.38 10.93 -9.47
N THR A 210 12.17 10.69 -9.95
CA THR A 210 11.56 9.35 -10.02
C THR A 210 11.19 9.00 -11.45
N TYR A 211 11.05 7.71 -11.75
CA TYR A 211 10.48 7.30 -13.04
C TYR A 211 8.97 7.53 -13.06
N ILE A 212 8.51 8.33 -14.01
CA ILE A 212 7.09 8.62 -14.25
C ILE A 212 6.69 8.05 -15.60
N VAL A 213 5.58 7.31 -15.64
CA VAL A 213 5.03 6.74 -16.87
C VAL A 213 3.61 7.25 -17.09
N SER A 214 3.29 7.57 -18.35
CA SER A 214 1.94 8.00 -18.73
C SER A 214 1.15 6.80 -19.25
N GLN A 215 -0.08 6.62 -18.78
CA GLN A 215 -1.03 5.67 -19.35
C GLN A 215 -2.42 6.29 -19.44
N PRO A 216 -3.28 5.81 -20.36
CA PRO A 216 -4.69 6.18 -20.36
C PRO A 216 -5.37 5.83 -19.03
N ASP A 217 -6.26 6.70 -18.56
CA ASP A 217 -7.12 6.42 -17.39
C ASP A 217 -8.16 5.33 -17.68
N ARG A 218 -8.56 5.19 -18.95
CA ARG A 218 -9.48 4.15 -19.45
C ARG A 218 -8.75 3.10 -20.27
N ASP A 219 -9.14 1.86 -20.09
CA ASP A 219 -8.61 0.73 -20.85
C ASP A 219 -9.44 0.50 -22.11
N GLY A 220 -8.99 1.03 -23.25
CA GLY A 220 -9.69 0.90 -24.53
C GLY A 220 -9.83 -0.55 -25.02
N ILE A 221 -9.00 -1.49 -24.53
CA ILE A 221 -9.17 -2.92 -24.81
C ILE A 221 -10.30 -3.46 -23.94
N ALA A 222 -10.37 -3.06 -22.66
CA ALA A 222 -11.47 -3.45 -21.79
C ALA A 222 -12.82 -2.93 -22.29
N GLU A 223 -12.90 -1.67 -22.74
CA GLU A 223 -14.14 -1.11 -23.32
C GLU A 223 -14.60 -1.88 -24.57
N LYS A 224 -13.65 -2.37 -25.39
CA LYS A 224 -13.97 -3.25 -26.52
C LYS A 224 -14.45 -4.61 -26.02
N LEU A 225 -13.70 -5.29 -25.14
CA LEU A 225 -14.06 -6.63 -24.67
C LEU A 225 -15.41 -6.66 -23.95
N ASN A 226 -15.70 -5.66 -23.11
CA ASN A 226 -16.98 -5.51 -22.43
C ASN A 226 -18.17 -5.31 -23.39
N ARG A 227 -17.92 -4.89 -24.64
CA ARG A 227 -18.97 -4.75 -25.67
C ARG A 227 -19.31 -6.08 -26.34
N TRP A 228 -18.36 -7.01 -26.42
CA TRP A 228 -18.47 -8.22 -27.25
C TRP A 228 -18.53 -9.52 -26.43
N LEU A 229 -18.12 -9.50 -25.17
CA LEU A 229 -18.08 -10.66 -24.29
C LEU A 229 -18.98 -10.47 -23.07
N PRO A 230 -19.46 -11.57 -22.46
CA PRO A 230 -20.08 -11.52 -21.14
C PRO A 230 -19.14 -10.86 -20.11
N GLU A 231 -19.71 -10.13 -19.16
CA GLU A 231 -18.97 -9.29 -18.18
C GLU A 231 -17.86 -10.05 -17.46
N THR A 232 -18.12 -11.28 -16.99
CA THR A 232 -17.15 -12.11 -16.28
C THR A 232 -15.98 -12.55 -17.17
N MET A 233 -16.26 -12.90 -18.43
CA MET A 233 -15.24 -13.28 -19.40
C MET A 233 -14.39 -12.09 -19.80
N ALA A 234 -15.02 -10.94 -20.07
CA ALA A 234 -14.33 -9.70 -20.39
C ALA A 234 -13.42 -9.26 -19.24
N TYR A 235 -13.93 -9.23 -18.01
CA TYR A 235 -13.16 -8.87 -16.83
C TYR A 235 -11.95 -9.81 -16.63
N THR A 236 -12.16 -11.12 -16.75
CA THR A 236 -11.09 -12.12 -16.62
C THR A 236 -10.00 -11.92 -17.68
N ALA A 237 -10.38 -11.70 -18.94
CA ALA A 237 -9.43 -11.44 -20.03
C ALA A 237 -8.64 -10.14 -19.80
N VAL A 238 -9.31 -9.06 -19.39
CA VAL A 238 -8.66 -7.77 -19.09
C VAL A 238 -7.69 -7.90 -17.91
N ARG A 239 -8.11 -8.55 -16.83
CA ARG A 239 -7.27 -8.79 -15.65
C ARG A 239 -6.00 -9.56 -16.02
N TRP A 240 -6.12 -10.67 -16.76
CA TRP A 240 -4.95 -11.44 -17.20
C TRP A 240 -4.06 -10.66 -18.15
N LYS A 241 -4.62 -9.91 -19.10
CA LYS A 241 -3.86 -9.01 -19.97
C LYS A 241 -3.04 -8.00 -19.15
N ASN A 242 -3.63 -7.37 -18.14
CA ASN A 242 -2.94 -6.39 -17.29
C ASN A 242 -1.85 -7.02 -16.43
N VAL A 243 -2.11 -8.19 -15.83
CA VAL A 243 -1.11 -8.96 -15.07
C VAL A 243 0.08 -9.34 -15.97
N LEU A 244 -0.19 -9.92 -17.15
CA LEU A 244 0.87 -10.35 -18.07
C LEU A 244 1.67 -9.17 -18.62
N ARG A 245 1.00 -8.05 -18.95
CA ARG A 245 1.66 -6.81 -19.37
C ARG A 245 2.58 -6.27 -18.28
N GLN A 246 2.11 -6.21 -17.03
CA GLN A 246 2.91 -5.72 -15.92
C GLN A 246 4.13 -6.62 -15.66
N ALA A 247 3.92 -7.94 -15.67
CA ALA A 247 5.00 -8.92 -15.55
C ALA A 247 6.03 -8.75 -16.68
N ALA A 248 5.60 -8.61 -17.93
CA ALA A 248 6.48 -8.40 -19.07
C ALA A 248 7.30 -7.11 -18.95
N VAL A 249 6.68 -5.99 -18.56
CA VAL A 249 7.37 -4.71 -18.34
C VAL A 249 8.38 -4.81 -17.21
N TYR A 250 8.01 -5.42 -16.09
CA TYR A 250 8.92 -5.64 -14.96
C TYR A 250 10.12 -6.51 -15.38
N SER A 251 9.87 -7.66 -16.02
CA SER A 251 10.94 -8.53 -16.53
C SER A 251 11.85 -7.83 -17.54
N ALA A 252 11.30 -6.99 -18.42
CA ALA A 252 12.10 -6.19 -19.36
C ALA A 252 12.98 -5.16 -18.64
N CYS A 253 12.48 -4.54 -17.55
CA CYS A 253 13.28 -3.61 -16.74
C CYS A 253 14.43 -4.31 -16.02
N GLN A 254 14.21 -5.53 -15.51
CA GLN A 254 15.25 -6.34 -14.89
C GLN A 254 16.28 -6.85 -15.92
N LYS A 255 15.83 -7.30 -17.10
CA LYS A 255 16.71 -7.88 -18.13
C LYS A 255 17.46 -6.82 -18.96
N TRP A 256 16.84 -5.68 -19.23
CA TRP A 256 17.38 -4.63 -20.10
C TRP A 256 17.21 -3.21 -19.51
N PRO A 257 17.75 -2.93 -18.31
CA PRO A 257 17.48 -1.69 -17.58
C PRO A 257 17.88 -0.42 -18.35
N ARG A 258 19.03 -0.44 -19.06
CA ARG A 258 19.49 0.71 -19.85
C ARG A 258 18.57 1.04 -21.03
N ARG A 259 18.02 0.02 -21.69
CA ARG A 259 17.07 0.20 -22.81
C ARG A 259 15.74 0.74 -22.31
N MET A 260 15.23 0.17 -21.21
CA MET A 260 13.98 0.61 -20.59
C MET A 260 14.08 2.05 -20.08
N ARG A 261 15.21 2.43 -19.46
CA ARG A 261 15.49 3.83 -19.08
C ARG A 261 15.40 4.77 -20.28
N LYS A 262 16.11 4.45 -21.38
CA LYS A 262 16.08 5.29 -22.60
C LYS A 262 14.67 5.41 -23.16
N MET A 263 13.92 4.32 -23.17
CA MET A 263 12.53 4.31 -23.62
C MET A 263 11.64 5.23 -22.76
N PHE A 264 11.67 5.08 -21.43
CA PHE A 264 10.85 5.90 -20.53
C PHE A 264 11.17 7.39 -20.66
N LEU A 265 12.46 7.77 -20.66
CA LEU A 265 12.85 9.17 -20.82
C LEU A 265 12.44 9.74 -22.19
N SER A 266 12.51 8.95 -23.26
CA SER A 266 12.07 9.38 -24.58
C SER A 266 10.55 9.61 -24.66
N LEU A 267 9.75 8.78 -23.97
CA LEU A 267 8.29 8.96 -23.89
C LEU A 267 7.91 10.21 -23.08
N ILE A 268 8.67 10.53 -22.04
CA ILE A 268 8.49 11.77 -21.27
C ILE A 268 8.86 12.99 -22.12
N GLN A 269 10.00 12.93 -22.82
CA GLN A 269 10.47 14.04 -23.66
C GLN A 269 9.45 14.45 -24.72
N ARG A 270 8.74 13.49 -25.31
CA ARG A 270 7.66 13.75 -26.29
C ARG A 270 6.45 14.48 -25.71
N GLN A 271 6.28 14.47 -24.39
CA GLN A 271 5.17 15.12 -23.71
C GLN A 271 5.57 16.46 -23.08
N LEU A 272 6.83 16.85 -23.13
CA LEU A 272 7.31 18.09 -22.52
C LEU A 272 7.55 19.18 -23.58
N PRO A 273 7.58 20.46 -23.18
CA PRO A 273 8.00 21.54 -24.07
C PRO A 273 9.40 21.30 -24.66
N GLU A 274 9.65 21.90 -25.82
CA GLU A 274 10.97 21.86 -26.43
C GLU A 274 12.03 22.49 -25.51
N GLY A 275 13.23 21.89 -25.45
CA GLY A 275 14.32 22.36 -24.59
C GLY A 275 14.22 21.99 -23.11
N TYR A 276 13.17 21.30 -22.66
CA TYR A 276 13.04 20.87 -21.26
C TYR A 276 14.14 19.89 -20.85
N ASP A 277 14.81 20.12 -19.70
CA ASP A 277 15.88 19.23 -19.22
C ASP A 277 15.32 17.95 -18.59
N VAL A 278 14.94 17.01 -19.46
CA VAL A 278 14.38 15.71 -19.06
C VAL A 278 15.38 14.89 -18.23
N ARG A 279 16.67 15.01 -18.51
CA ARG A 279 17.70 14.24 -17.80
C ARG A 279 17.79 14.69 -16.35
N LYS A 280 17.78 16.00 -16.09
CA LYS A 280 17.82 16.58 -14.74
C LYS A 280 16.53 16.32 -13.97
N HIS A 281 15.36 16.45 -14.60
CA HIS A 281 14.09 16.45 -13.89
C HIS A 281 13.37 15.10 -13.85
N PHE A 282 13.70 14.16 -14.73
CA PHE A 282 13.03 12.85 -14.80
C PHE A 282 14.01 11.66 -14.91
N GLY A 283 15.32 11.90 -14.82
CA GLY A 283 16.36 10.88 -14.94
C GLY A 283 16.96 10.44 -13.60
N PRO A 284 16.32 9.55 -12.81
CA PRO A 284 16.83 9.09 -11.52
C PRO A 284 18.19 8.39 -11.61
N HIS A 285 18.92 8.25 -10.51
CA HIS A 285 20.21 7.53 -10.48
C HIS A 285 20.10 6.00 -10.38
N TYR A 286 18.88 5.47 -10.24
CA TYR A 286 18.59 4.04 -10.11
C TYR A 286 17.96 3.45 -11.41
N ASN A 287 17.90 2.12 -11.54
CA ASN A 287 17.30 1.47 -12.71
C ASN A 287 15.77 1.39 -12.58
N PRO A 288 15.02 1.35 -13.69
CA PRO A 288 13.58 1.24 -13.59
C PRO A 288 13.16 0.00 -12.78
N TRP A 289 12.18 0.17 -11.89
CA TRP A 289 11.71 -0.83 -10.92
C TRP A 289 12.65 -1.19 -9.75
N ASP A 290 13.84 -0.58 -9.62
CA ASP A 290 14.56 -0.60 -8.33
C ASP A 290 13.78 0.18 -7.25
N GLN A 291 12.98 1.14 -7.70
CA GLN A 291 11.90 1.77 -6.95
C GLN A 291 10.61 1.72 -7.77
N ARG A 292 9.47 1.77 -7.09
CA ARG A 292 8.15 1.71 -7.72
C ARG A 292 7.95 2.88 -8.68
N LEU A 293 7.50 2.58 -9.90
CA LEU A 293 7.21 3.60 -10.91
C LEU A 293 5.98 4.41 -10.51
N CYS A 294 5.98 5.71 -10.81
CA CYS A 294 4.82 6.56 -10.63
C CYS A 294 4.01 6.66 -11.93
N LEU A 295 2.68 6.62 -11.82
CA LEU A 295 1.76 6.64 -12.96
C LEU A 295 1.06 8.00 -13.06
N VAL A 296 1.07 8.60 -14.26
CA VAL A 296 0.32 9.82 -14.57
C VAL A 296 -0.78 9.51 -15.60
N PRO A 297 -2.07 9.55 -15.22
CA PRO A 297 -3.17 9.27 -16.14
C PRO A 297 -3.26 10.37 -17.21
N ASN A 298 -3.34 9.97 -18.48
CA ASN A 298 -3.47 10.87 -19.62
C ASN A 298 -2.37 11.97 -19.70
N GLY A 299 -1.22 11.74 -19.05
CA GLY A 299 -0.14 12.72 -18.96
C GLY A 299 -0.55 14.03 -18.29
N ASP A 300 -1.46 14.00 -17.32
CA ASP A 300 -1.95 15.15 -16.55
C ASP A 300 -0.83 16.08 -16.04
N LEU A 301 0.21 15.53 -15.41
CA LEU A 301 1.38 16.28 -14.96
C LEU A 301 2.09 16.98 -16.13
N PHE A 302 2.35 16.24 -17.21
CA PHE A 302 3.04 16.80 -18.38
C PHE A 302 2.21 17.88 -19.09
N ARG A 303 0.88 17.73 -19.11
CA ARG A 303 -0.05 18.73 -19.61
C ARG A 303 0.01 20.01 -18.76
N ALA A 304 0.01 19.89 -17.44
CA ALA A 304 0.12 21.02 -16.54
C ALA A 304 1.45 21.77 -16.71
N ILE A 305 2.55 21.04 -16.95
CA ILE A 305 3.86 21.63 -17.30
C ILE A 305 3.78 22.39 -18.64
N ARG A 306 3.20 21.79 -19.69
CA ARG A 306 3.07 22.44 -21.00
C ARG A 306 2.23 23.72 -20.94
N HIS A 307 1.28 23.81 -20.01
CA HIS A 307 0.46 25.01 -19.81
C HIS A 307 1.11 26.05 -18.88
N GLY A 308 2.35 25.82 -18.40
CA GLY A 308 3.06 26.74 -17.51
C GLY A 308 2.52 26.83 -16.08
N LYS A 309 1.54 25.97 -15.72
CA LYS A 309 0.98 25.92 -14.36
C LYS A 309 1.87 25.19 -13.36
N VAL A 310 2.71 24.29 -13.86
CA VAL A 310 3.58 23.43 -13.05
C VAL A 310 5.03 23.57 -13.49
N GLU A 311 5.93 23.68 -12.52
CA GLU A 311 7.37 23.54 -12.71
C GLU A 311 7.91 22.37 -11.89
N VAL A 312 8.88 21.63 -12.44
CA VAL A 312 9.64 20.62 -11.69
C VAL A 312 11.04 21.17 -11.44
N VAL A 313 11.43 21.24 -10.17
CA VAL A 313 12.75 21.75 -9.76
C VAL A 313 13.51 20.61 -9.08
N THR A 314 14.65 20.24 -9.68
CA THR A 314 15.58 19.27 -9.07
C THR A 314 16.69 20.02 -8.38
N ASP A 315 16.66 20.07 -7.05
CA ASP A 315 17.63 20.77 -6.20
C ASP A 315 17.51 20.31 -4.73
N THR A 316 18.30 20.90 -3.85
CA THR A 316 18.29 20.69 -2.41
C THR A 316 17.94 21.97 -1.67
N ILE A 317 17.26 21.81 -0.53
CA ILE A 317 16.80 22.92 0.30
C ILE A 317 17.97 23.39 1.17
N GLU A 318 18.24 24.69 1.16
CA GLU A 318 19.12 25.34 2.11
C GLU A 318 18.35 25.64 3.40
N ARG A 319 17.26 26.41 3.28
CA ARG A 319 16.34 26.76 4.36
C ARG A 319 15.01 27.26 3.83
N PHE A 320 14.00 27.26 4.67
CA PHE A 320 12.77 27.99 4.43
C PHE A 320 13.01 29.47 4.75
N THR A 321 12.27 30.33 4.06
CA THR A 321 12.25 31.78 4.27
C THR A 321 10.83 32.20 4.62
N ALA A 322 10.64 33.45 5.04
CA ALA A 322 9.30 33.96 5.35
C ALA A 322 8.31 33.85 4.17
N THR A 323 8.80 33.78 2.93
CA THR A 323 7.96 33.80 1.71
C THR A 323 8.15 32.59 0.79
N GLY A 324 8.86 31.56 1.25
CA GLY A 324 9.10 30.38 0.43
C GLY A 324 10.29 29.53 0.86
N ILE A 325 11.02 29.01 -0.13
CA ILE A 325 12.14 28.09 0.07
C ILE A 325 13.37 28.57 -0.68
N ARG A 326 14.49 28.73 0.03
CA ARG A 326 15.80 28.96 -0.56
C ARG A 326 16.49 27.63 -0.85
N LEU A 327 16.95 27.46 -2.08
CA LEU A 327 17.67 26.29 -2.55
C LEU A 327 19.19 26.50 -2.43
N ASN A 328 19.96 25.42 -2.33
CA ASN A 328 21.43 25.48 -2.29
C ASN A 328 22.05 26.03 -3.59
N SER A 329 21.29 26.08 -4.69
CA SER A 329 21.70 26.80 -5.91
C SER A 329 21.62 28.32 -5.79
N GLY A 330 21.06 28.84 -4.69
CA GLY A 330 20.77 30.26 -4.49
C GLY A 330 19.42 30.73 -5.06
N ARG A 331 18.71 29.87 -5.80
CA ARG A 331 17.35 30.18 -6.26
C ARG A 331 16.37 30.18 -5.09
N GLU A 332 15.49 31.17 -5.05
CA GLU A 332 14.37 31.23 -4.11
C GLU A 332 13.07 30.84 -4.83
N LEU A 333 12.32 29.92 -4.22
CA LEU A 333 11.01 29.47 -4.69
C LEU A 333 9.93 30.15 -3.85
N PRO A 334 9.14 31.09 -4.42
CA PRO A 334 8.05 31.71 -3.67
C PRO A 334 6.95 30.67 -3.38
N ALA A 335 6.42 30.70 -2.16
CA ALA A 335 5.34 29.82 -1.74
C ALA A 335 4.40 30.57 -0.79
N ASP A 336 3.11 30.44 -1.05
CA ASP A 336 2.07 30.76 -0.09
C ASP A 336 1.73 29.53 0.77
N ILE A 337 1.93 28.32 0.23
CA ILE A 337 1.70 27.03 0.90
C ILE A 337 2.86 26.10 0.60
N ILE A 338 3.35 25.37 1.61
CA ILE A 338 4.35 24.32 1.43
C ILE A 338 3.73 22.97 1.78
N ILE A 339 3.90 21.98 0.90
CA ILE A 339 3.38 20.63 1.11
C ILE A 339 4.55 19.65 1.20
N THR A 340 4.66 18.93 2.32
CA THR A 340 5.71 17.95 2.59
C THR A 340 5.28 16.56 2.14
N ALA A 341 5.27 16.32 0.82
CA ALA A 341 5.03 15.00 0.23
C ALA A 341 6.27 14.07 0.37
N THR A 342 6.82 14.00 1.59
CA THR A 342 8.14 13.45 1.93
C THR A 342 8.13 11.96 2.25
N GLY A 343 6.95 11.33 2.33
CA GLY A 343 6.80 9.88 2.44
C GLY A 343 6.15 9.43 3.74
N LEU A 344 6.44 8.20 4.14
CA LEU A 344 5.75 7.51 5.22
C LEU A 344 6.77 6.95 6.21
N ASN A 345 6.40 6.91 7.49
CA ASN A 345 7.12 6.13 8.48
C ASN A 345 6.68 4.67 8.37
N LEU A 346 7.60 3.77 8.02
CA LEU A 346 7.29 2.34 7.95
C LEU A 346 7.01 1.81 9.34
N GLN A 347 5.90 1.09 9.48
CA GLN A 347 5.47 0.48 10.73
C GLN A 347 4.69 -0.79 10.41
N LEU A 348 5.18 -1.92 10.92
CA LEU A 348 4.49 -3.20 10.78
C LEU A 348 3.45 -3.36 11.89
N PHE A 349 2.41 -4.15 11.60
CA PHE A 349 1.41 -4.59 12.57
C PHE A 349 0.70 -3.46 13.31
N GLY A 350 0.61 -2.28 12.70
CA GLY A 350 -0.01 -1.09 13.31
C GLY A 350 0.70 -0.58 14.56
N GLY A 351 1.95 -1.00 14.78
CA GLY A 351 2.74 -0.68 15.96
C GLY A 351 2.48 -1.57 17.18
N ALA A 352 1.65 -2.62 17.03
CA ALA A 352 1.41 -3.57 18.11
C ALA A 352 2.68 -4.40 18.39
N THR A 353 2.92 -4.68 19.67
CA THR A 353 3.97 -5.61 20.11
C THR A 353 3.44 -7.04 20.20
N ALA A 354 4.34 -8.02 20.21
CA ALA A 354 3.96 -9.41 20.39
C ALA A 354 4.85 -10.09 21.45
N THR A 355 4.26 -10.99 22.24
CA THR A 355 5.01 -11.89 23.12
C THR A 355 4.60 -13.35 22.91
N ILE A 356 5.48 -14.27 23.26
CA ILE A 356 5.24 -15.71 23.31
C ILE A 356 5.63 -16.17 24.71
N ASP A 357 4.68 -16.68 25.49
CA ASP A 357 4.87 -17.10 26.89
C ASP A 357 5.56 -16.02 27.75
N GLY A 358 5.18 -14.76 27.54
CA GLY A 358 5.71 -13.59 28.24
C GLY A 358 7.06 -13.06 27.72
N GLN A 359 7.66 -13.70 26.71
CA GLN A 359 8.89 -13.22 26.08
C GLN A 359 8.58 -12.36 24.85
N GLN A 360 9.14 -11.15 24.81
CA GLN A 360 8.94 -10.24 23.68
C GLN A 360 9.55 -10.79 22.39
N VAL A 361 8.77 -10.76 21.31
CA VAL A 361 9.23 -11.18 19.98
C VAL A 361 9.98 -10.03 19.30
N ASP A 362 11.26 -10.23 19.01
CA ASP A 362 12.01 -9.35 18.12
C ASP A 362 11.79 -9.79 16.66
N ILE A 363 10.83 -9.12 16.00
CA ILE A 363 10.47 -9.40 14.61
C ILE A 363 11.64 -9.20 13.63
N THR A 364 12.67 -8.41 13.98
CA THR A 364 13.82 -8.15 13.11
C THR A 364 14.73 -9.37 12.96
N THR A 365 14.64 -10.32 13.90
CA THR A 365 15.41 -11.57 13.89
C THR A 365 14.65 -12.73 13.23
N THR A 366 13.37 -12.53 12.93
CA THR A 366 12.50 -13.56 12.33
C THR A 366 12.65 -13.63 10.82
N MET A 367 12.38 -14.81 10.25
CA MET A 367 12.34 -15.02 8.81
C MET A 367 10.91 -15.08 8.29
N ALA A 368 10.65 -14.35 7.22
CA ALA A 368 9.33 -14.35 6.58
C ALA A 368 9.16 -15.57 5.66
N TYR A 369 8.24 -16.47 6.02
CA TYR A 369 7.81 -17.57 5.16
C TYR A 369 6.78 -17.10 4.16
N LYS A 370 7.09 -17.24 2.86
CA LYS A 370 6.28 -16.78 1.71
C LYS A 370 5.85 -15.31 1.81
N GLY A 371 6.53 -14.51 2.63
CA GLY A 371 6.18 -13.11 2.90
C GLY A 371 4.80 -12.90 3.52
N MET A 372 4.33 -13.86 4.34
CA MET A 372 3.01 -13.82 5.00
C MET A 372 2.94 -14.46 6.40
N MET A 373 3.95 -15.21 6.84
CA MET A 373 4.07 -15.74 8.20
C MET A 373 5.51 -15.54 8.69
N LEU A 374 5.75 -15.52 10.00
CA LEU A 374 7.08 -15.32 10.59
C LEU A 374 7.54 -16.58 11.32
N SER A 375 8.82 -16.93 11.16
CA SER A 375 9.41 -18.09 11.83
C SER A 375 9.34 -17.95 13.35
N GLY A 376 8.95 -19.03 14.03
CA GLY A 376 8.85 -19.07 15.49
C GLY A 376 7.62 -18.37 16.06
N ILE A 377 6.74 -17.79 15.23
CA ILE A 377 5.48 -17.20 15.68
C ILE A 377 4.31 -18.14 15.34
N PRO A 378 3.60 -18.67 16.35
CA PRO A 378 2.46 -19.58 16.16
C PRO A 378 1.21 -18.86 15.66
N ASN A 379 0.39 -19.56 14.88
CA ASN A 379 -0.97 -19.17 14.48
C ASN A 379 -1.12 -17.70 14.07
N MET A 380 -0.14 -17.16 13.36
CA MET A 380 -0.17 -15.78 12.91
C MET A 380 0.22 -15.69 11.44
N ALA A 381 -0.59 -14.94 10.69
CA ALA A 381 -0.27 -14.51 9.34
C ALA A 381 -0.44 -12.99 9.22
N TYR A 382 0.22 -12.41 8.22
CA TYR A 382 0.11 -11.00 7.89
C TYR A 382 0.01 -10.78 6.39
N THR A 383 -0.72 -9.74 6.00
CA THR A 383 -0.89 -9.38 4.59
C THR A 383 -0.08 -8.15 4.23
N VAL A 384 0.87 -8.34 3.32
CA VAL A 384 1.61 -7.29 2.63
C VAL A 384 1.51 -7.54 1.13
N GLY A 385 1.09 -6.53 0.36
CA GLY A 385 0.95 -6.59 -1.09
C GLY A 385 2.26 -6.81 -1.86
N TYR A 386 2.18 -6.92 -3.19
CA TYR A 386 3.38 -6.90 -4.03
C TYR A 386 3.96 -5.48 -4.16
N THR A 387 5.28 -5.36 -4.15
CA THR A 387 5.97 -4.10 -4.44
C THR A 387 5.99 -3.77 -5.92
N ASN A 388 5.96 -4.80 -6.78
CA ASN A 388 6.04 -4.72 -8.24
C ASN A 388 4.71 -4.96 -8.97
N ALA A 389 3.62 -5.21 -8.24
CA ALA A 389 2.29 -5.43 -8.78
C ALA A 389 1.22 -4.79 -7.88
N SER A 390 -0.04 -5.01 -8.20
CA SER A 390 -1.17 -4.52 -7.42
C SER A 390 -1.26 -5.22 -6.06
N TRP A 391 -1.63 -4.45 -5.02
CA TRP A 391 -1.68 -4.93 -3.64
C TRP A 391 -2.54 -6.17 -3.46
N THR A 392 -3.75 -6.14 -4.03
CA THR A 392 -4.80 -7.15 -3.86
C THR A 392 -4.43 -8.51 -4.44
N LEU A 393 -3.55 -8.56 -5.46
CA LEU A 393 -3.10 -9.83 -6.03
C LEU A 393 -2.41 -10.72 -4.98
N LYS A 394 -1.61 -10.13 -4.07
CA LYS A 394 -1.00 -10.90 -2.97
C LYS A 394 -1.97 -11.05 -1.80
N ALA A 395 -2.79 -10.04 -1.49
CA ALA A 395 -3.76 -10.12 -0.40
C ALA A 395 -4.75 -11.29 -0.56
N ASP A 396 -5.27 -11.49 -1.77
CA ASP A 396 -6.16 -12.62 -2.08
C ASP A 396 -5.42 -13.97 -1.92
N LEU A 397 -4.17 -14.07 -2.42
CA LEU A 397 -3.37 -15.29 -2.30
C LEU A 397 -3.03 -15.66 -0.85
N VAL A 398 -2.74 -14.66 -0.01
CA VAL A 398 -2.49 -14.86 1.42
C VAL A 398 -3.78 -15.32 2.11
N SER A 399 -4.91 -14.66 1.83
CA SER A 399 -6.21 -15.01 2.41
C SER A 399 -6.64 -16.44 2.04
N GLU A 400 -6.50 -16.83 0.77
CA GLU A 400 -6.75 -18.20 0.32
C GLU A 400 -5.80 -19.21 0.98
N PHE A 401 -4.53 -18.85 1.17
CA PHE A 401 -3.59 -19.73 1.86
C PHE A 401 -3.97 -19.95 3.32
N VAL A 402 -4.28 -18.88 4.05
CA VAL A 402 -4.70 -18.97 5.45
C VAL A 402 -5.95 -19.83 5.59
N CYS A 403 -6.96 -19.63 4.74
CA CYS A 403 -8.18 -20.46 4.80
C CYS A 403 -7.90 -21.95 4.54
N ARG A 404 -7.04 -22.27 3.57
CA ARG A 404 -6.62 -23.68 3.34
C ARG A 404 -5.86 -24.24 4.53
N LEU A 405 -5.04 -23.43 5.18
CA LEU A 405 -4.28 -23.84 6.36
C LEU A 405 -5.22 -24.11 7.54
N LEU A 406 -6.17 -23.21 7.82
CA LEU A 406 -7.17 -23.38 8.88
C LEU A 406 -8.01 -24.65 8.67
N ASN A 407 -8.54 -24.86 7.46
CA ASN A 407 -9.30 -26.07 7.16
C ASN A 407 -8.44 -27.34 7.29
N TYR A 408 -7.17 -27.30 6.86
CA TYR A 408 -6.26 -28.43 7.04
C TYR A 408 -6.00 -28.71 8.53
N MET A 409 -5.88 -27.67 9.35
CA MET A 409 -5.74 -27.82 10.80
C MET A 409 -6.97 -28.49 11.38
N ASP A 410 -8.18 -28.00 11.06
CA ASP A 410 -9.45 -28.58 11.51
C ASP A 410 -9.60 -30.06 11.09
N ASP A 411 -9.39 -30.36 9.80
CA ASP A 411 -9.52 -31.71 9.22
C ASP A 411 -8.58 -32.74 9.88
N ASN A 412 -7.46 -32.27 10.42
CA ASN A 412 -6.44 -33.12 11.03
C ASN A 412 -6.38 -32.95 12.55
N GLY A 413 -7.32 -32.22 13.16
CA GLY A 413 -7.40 -31.99 14.60
C GLY A 413 -6.17 -31.29 15.18
N PHE A 414 -5.55 -30.40 14.41
CA PHE A 414 -4.45 -29.57 14.87
C PHE A 414 -4.95 -28.21 15.38
N ASP A 415 -4.28 -27.68 16.39
CA ASP A 415 -4.61 -26.37 16.99
C ASP A 415 -3.50 -25.33 16.82
N THR A 416 -2.27 -25.78 16.50
CA THR A 416 -1.12 -24.90 16.43
C THR A 416 -0.34 -25.12 15.15
N VAL A 417 0.00 -24.04 14.45
CA VAL A 417 0.89 -24.01 13.29
C VAL A 417 2.04 -23.04 13.54
N VAL A 418 3.28 -23.52 13.36
CA VAL A 418 4.49 -22.71 13.51
C VAL A 418 5.37 -22.88 12.28
N VAL A 419 5.82 -21.76 11.72
CA VAL A 419 6.87 -21.76 10.70
C VAL A 419 8.22 -21.95 11.39
N GLU A 420 8.98 -22.94 10.95
CA GLU A 420 10.33 -23.13 11.48
C GLU A 420 11.33 -22.23 10.79
N ARG A 421 12.34 -21.78 11.54
CA ARG A 421 13.50 -21.15 10.92
C ARG A 421 14.18 -22.21 10.03
N PRO A 422 14.45 -21.89 8.75
CA PRO A 422 15.16 -22.83 7.90
C PRO A 422 16.58 -23.10 8.45
N GLY A 423 17.15 -24.23 8.03
CA GLY A 423 18.55 -24.56 8.32
C GLY A 423 19.53 -23.54 7.73
N SER A 424 20.81 -23.69 8.08
CA SER A 424 21.90 -22.82 7.61
C SER A 424 22.14 -22.87 6.10
N ASP A 425 21.50 -23.79 5.39
CA ASP A 425 21.51 -23.94 3.93
C ASP A 425 20.65 -22.90 3.19
N VAL A 426 19.82 -22.14 3.92
CA VAL A 426 18.98 -21.08 3.34
C VAL A 426 19.57 -19.71 3.65
N GLU A 427 20.16 -19.06 2.64
CA GLU A 427 20.61 -17.68 2.75
C GLU A 427 19.42 -16.73 2.94
N GLY A 428 19.53 -15.84 3.93
CA GLY A 428 18.57 -14.77 4.15
C GLY A 428 18.71 -13.67 3.11
N GLY A 429 17.62 -13.31 2.44
CA GLY A 429 17.53 -12.13 1.59
C GLY A 429 16.69 -11.01 2.24
N PRO A 430 16.79 -9.75 1.79
CA PRO A 430 15.95 -8.69 2.31
C PRO A 430 14.47 -8.98 2.04
N SER A 431 13.62 -8.85 3.06
CA SER A 431 12.19 -9.23 3.01
C SER A 431 11.35 -8.43 2.00
N TRP A 432 11.88 -7.31 1.49
CA TRP A 432 11.18 -6.38 0.59
C TRP A 432 11.82 -6.21 -0.79
N SER A 433 13.02 -6.77 -1.03
CA SER A 433 13.78 -6.53 -2.27
C SER A 433 13.60 -7.61 -3.34
N SER A 434 12.85 -8.69 -3.06
CA SER A 434 12.67 -9.77 -4.01
C SER A 434 11.20 -10.23 -4.08
N PRO A 435 10.56 -10.17 -5.26
CA PRO A 435 9.32 -10.90 -5.55
C PRO A 435 9.53 -12.42 -5.53
N GLN A 436 10.79 -12.87 -5.43
CA GLN A 436 11.23 -14.25 -5.56
C GLN A 436 11.99 -14.65 -4.29
N VAL A 437 11.25 -15.08 -3.27
CA VAL A 437 11.62 -16.34 -2.61
C VAL A 437 10.78 -17.42 -3.26
N THR A 438 10.96 -17.58 -4.58
CA THR A 438 10.63 -18.84 -5.25
C THR A 438 11.73 -19.82 -4.89
N CYS A 439 11.54 -20.59 -3.82
CA CYS A 439 12.07 -21.94 -3.83
C CYS A 439 11.30 -22.68 -4.93
N CYS A 440 11.82 -22.64 -6.14
CA CYS A 440 11.34 -23.44 -7.25
C CYS A 440 11.90 -24.86 -7.05
N ALA A 441 11.26 -25.61 -6.17
CA ALA A 441 11.36 -27.06 -6.11
C ALA A 441 9.93 -27.60 -6.17
N ARG A 442 9.58 -28.12 -7.35
CA ARG A 442 8.43 -28.96 -7.70
C ARG A 442 7.29 -29.03 -6.66
N TRP A 443 6.16 -28.47 -7.06
CA TRP A 443 4.84 -28.88 -6.61
C TRP A 443 4.73 -30.41 -6.61
N THR A 444 4.71 -31.01 -5.41
CA THR A 444 3.86 -32.15 -4.99
C THR A 444 4.21 -32.71 -3.61
N SER A 445 5.31 -32.30 -2.94
CA SER A 445 5.60 -32.86 -1.61
C SER A 445 6.62 -32.01 -0.83
N CYS A 446 6.16 -31.10 0.02
CA CYS A 446 7.00 -30.66 1.14
C CYS A 446 6.14 -30.17 2.33
N PRO A 447 5.60 -31.09 3.14
CA PRO A 447 4.99 -30.78 4.44
C PRO A 447 6.03 -30.35 5.51
N SER A 448 7.34 -30.34 5.22
CA SER A 448 8.38 -30.41 6.24
C SER A 448 8.80 -29.08 6.90
N ARG A 449 8.25 -27.93 6.51
CA ARG A 449 8.71 -26.60 7.02
C ARG A 449 7.67 -25.80 7.79
N VAL A 450 6.47 -26.34 7.89
CA VAL A 450 5.36 -25.82 8.69
C VAL A 450 4.99 -26.95 9.63
N ARG A 451 5.35 -26.83 10.90
CA ARG A 451 4.93 -27.83 11.88
C ARG A 451 3.53 -27.49 12.33
N VAL A 452 2.70 -28.52 12.36
CA VAL A 452 1.37 -28.44 12.92
C VAL A 452 1.34 -29.39 14.11
N HIS A 453 0.86 -28.91 15.25
CA HIS A 453 0.81 -29.65 16.50
C HIS A 453 -0.65 -29.86 16.92
N ARG A 454 -0.89 -30.97 17.62
CA ARG A 454 -2.11 -31.17 18.40
C ARG A 454 -1.76 -30.81 19.84
N GLY A 455 -2.55 -29.98 20.50
CA GLY A 455 -2.52 -29.81 21.94
C GLY A 455 -2.74 -31.13 22.67
N ALA A 456 -2.22 -31.20 23.89
CA ALA A 456 -2.35 -32.35 24.78
C ALA A 456 -3.79 -32.52 25.29
#